data_AF-A0A7M1VMR3-F1
#
_entry.id   AF-A0A7M1VMR3-F1
#
_cell.length_a   1.000
_cell.length_b   1.000
_cell.length_c   1.000
_cell.angle_alpha   90.00
_cell.angle_beta   90.00
_cell.angle_gamma   90.00
#
_symmetry.space_group_name_H-M   'P 1'
#
loop_
_entity.id
_entity.type
_entity.pdbx_description
1 polymer ?
#
loop_
_entity_poly.entity_id
_entity_poly.type
_entity_poly.pdbx_seq_one_letter_code
_entity_poly.pdbx_strand_id
1 'polypeptide(L)'
;MKKLKPALSVLGSVSMALTLASPALADIKQPNAGSTIEMFKEDANAKEGKDLIYGIDGKKGKMSTEKIEIQNDDWDQDGISNDLEIKGYKIEFNRQTGKNEAQAWDPERDKDKLKFITNPMSANSDGDPFTDAYEVQYYGSNSDTEFNPMVANIPNLQVGIKRIGVTPLAAITDSNGGSIDKGWEKSVSTQHSFGVGAGVEGGVEGSAAGPVPSGKASLNVSYGYSKTSTDTERYSSNIDWSTAKTVDSAKAAKVSLQLEYKNTGTASAQNVSPHFNIRLGDKIISTVKATQDRYKANQLSTEKGGRNTTEVLIDSVDNQADVNIYLSLDELK
;
A
#
# COMPACT_ATOMS: atom_id res chain seq x y z
N MET A 1 52.62 39.19 2.58
CA MET A 1 52.53 39.18 4.06
C MET A 1 51.09 39.54 4.43
N LYS A 2 50.23 38.61 4.90
CA LYS A 2 49.92 38.32 6.34
C LYS A 2 49.75 39.63 7.15
N LYS A 3 48.63 39.95 7.83
CA LYS A 3 47.75 39.21 8.77
C LYS A 3 46.36 39.91 8.85
N LEU A 4 45.21 39.23 8.80
CA LEU A 4 44.40 38.55 9.85
C LEU A 4 43.68 39.45 10.91
N LYS A 5 42.36 39.15 11.03
CA LYS A 5 41.19 39.58 11.87
C LYS A 5 41.43 39.60 13.41
N PRO A 6 40.45 39.81 14.36
CA PRO A 6 38.96 39.93 14.28
C PRO A 6 38.23 40.91 15.27
N ALA A 7 36.90 41.04 15.13
CA ALA A 7 35.94 40.97 16.27
C ALA A 7 34.47 40.84 15.78
N LEU A 8 33.79 39.78 16.22
CA LEU A 8 32.34 39.59 16.19
C LEU A 8 31.68 40.40 17.33
N SER A 9 30.44 40.86 17.11
CA SER A 9 29.39 40.73 18.14
C SER A 9 28.04 40.45 17.50
N VAL A 10 27.45 39.33 17.93
CA VAL A 10 26.11 38.81 17.61
C VAL A 10 25.06 39.55 18.46
N LEU A 11 23.91 39.89 17.87
CA LEU A 11 22.57 39.76 18.50
C LEU A 11 21.44 40.17 17.53
N GLY A 12 20.48 39.27 17.31
CA GLY A 12 19.15 39.59 16.77
C GLY A 12 18.80 39.01 15.40
N SER A 13 18.40 37.73 15.38
CA SER A 13 17.73 36.97 14.30
C SER A 13 16.61 37.73 13.58
N VAL A 14 16.38 37.62 12.27
CA VAL A 14 15.97 36.40 11.54
C VAL A 14 16.58 36.37 10.13
N SER A 15 17.13 35.20 9.76
CA SER A 15 17.72 34.93 8.46
C SER A 15 16.63 34.59 7.44
N MET A 16 16.54 35.37 6.35
CA MET A 16 16.05 34.84 5.08
C MET A 16 17.13 33.92 4.51
N ALA A 17 16.77 32.69 4.16
CA ALA A 17 17.58 31.80 3.34
C ALA A 17 16.71 31.28 2.20
N LEU A 18 16.87 31.88 1.02
CA LEU A 18 16.50 31.28 -0.26
C LEU A 18 17.45 30.09 -0.48
N THR A 19 16.95 28.85 -0.40
CA THR A 19 17.71 27.65 -0.73
C THR A 19 16.88 26.79 -1.68
N LEU A 20 17.32 26.70 -2.93
CA LEU A 20 16.90 25.69 -3.89
C LEU A 20 17.56 24.36 -3.49
N ALA A 21 16.88 23.57 -2.69
CA ALA A 21 17.18 22.16 -2.43
C ALA A 21 15.89 21.45 -1.99
N SER A 22 15.69 20.24 -2.53
CA SER A 22 14.64 19.24 -2.30
C SER A 22 13.68 19.49 -1.12
N PRO A 23 12.34 19.44 -1.30
CA PRO A 23 11.41 19.72 -0.22
C PRO A 23 11.35 18.54 0.78
N ALA A 24 12.20 18.60 1.80
CA ALA A 24 11.86 18.03 3.09
C ALA A 24 10.78 18.93 3.70
N LEU A 25 9.64 18.33 4.08
CA LEU A 25 8.49 18.95 4.73
C LEU A 25 8.94 19.86 5.88
N ALA A 26 9.01 21.17 5.63
CA ALA A 26 8.93 22.16 6.67
C ALA A 26 7.47 22.18 7.15
N ASP A 27 7.26 22.12 8.46
CA ASP A 27 5.97 22.46 9.08
C ASP A 27 5.66 23.93 8.78
N ILE A 28 5.03 24.18 7.63
CA ILE A 28 4.45 25.47 7.29
C ILE A 28 3.13 25.51 8.08
N LYS A 29 3.14 26.16 9.25
CA LYS A 29 1.88 26.56 9.89
C LYS A 29 1.14 27.48 8.93
N GLN A 30 0.03 27.00 8.37
CA GLN A 30 -0.78 27.75 7.44
C GLN A 30 -1.50 28.92 8.13
N PRO A 31 -1.71 30.04 7.41
CA PRO A 31 -2.53 31.14 7.89
C PRO A 31 -4.01 30.70 8.01
N ASN A 32 -4.59 30.84 9.19
CA ASN A 32 -6.02 30.61 9.43
C ASN A 32 -6.89 31.65 8.72
N ALA A 33 -8.17 31.34 8.47
CA ALA A 33 -9.16 32.32 8.00
C ALA A 33 -9.14 33.58 8.88
N GLY A 34 -8.88 34.74 8.26
CA GLY A 34 -8.69 36.01 8.97
C GLY A 34 -7.23 36.41 9.25
N SER A 35 -6.25 35.64 8.78
CA SER A 35 -4.84 36.02 8.84
C SER A 35 -4.59 37.30 8.07
N THR A 36 -3.81 38.19 8.68
CA THR A 36 -3.43 39.47 8.09
C THR A 36 -1.93 39.51 7.84
N ILE A 37 -1.53 40.05 6.69
CA ILE A 37 -0.12 40.33 6.38
C ILE A 37 0.10 41.82 6.55
N GLU A 38 1.14 42.20 7.30
CA GLU A 38 1.61 43.58 7.29
C GLU A 38 2.58 43.78 6.14
N MET A 39 2.19 44.63 5.19
CA MET A 39 2.98 44.95 4.00
C MET A 39 3.34 46.43 4.00
N PHE A 40 4.61 46.72 3.72
CA PHE A 40 5.05 48.09 3.43
C PHE A 40 4.45 48.56 2.10
N LYS A 41 3.70 49.66 2.15
CA LYS A 41 3.22 50.37 0.97
C LYS A 41 3.92 51.71 0.85
N GLU A 42 4.55 51.94 -0.29
CA GLU A 42 5.14 53.23 -0.65
C GLU A 42 4.05 54.31 -0.66
N ASP A 43 4.26 55.40 0.07
CA ASP A 43 3.37 56.55 0.13
C ASP A 43 4.24 57.81 -0.04
N ALA A 44 4.37 58.25 -1.29
CA ALA A 44 5.21 59.39 -1.66
C ALA A 44 4.74 60.73 -1.02
N ASN A 45 3.53 60.77 -0.45
CA ASN A 45 2.96 61.94 0.21
C ASN A 45 2.97 61.83 1.74
N ALA A 46 3.59 60.80 2.31
CA ALA A 46 3.61 60.59 3.74
C ALA A 46 4.41 61.69 4.45
N LYS A 47 3.73 62.45 5.31
CA LYS A 47 4.32 63.52 6.14
C LYS A 47 5.07 62.92 7.32
N GLU A 48 6.15 63.58 7.76
CA GLU A 48 6.91 63.15 8.94
C GLU A 48 6.01 63.11 10.18
N GLY A 49 5.97 61.94 10.82
CA GLY A 49 5.07 61.61 11.93
C GLY A 49 5.31 60.19 12.45
N LYS A 50 4.58 59.78 13.50
CA LYS A 50 4.84 58.52 14.26
C LYS A 50 4.73 57.22 13.45
N ASP A 51 4.12 57.24 12.26
CA ASP A 51 3.82 56.03 11.48
C ASP A 51 4.57 55.96 10.13
N LEU A 52 5.55 56.85 9.92
CA LEU A 52 6.39 56.86 8.72
C LEU A 52 7.49 55.80 8.85
N ILE A 53 7.57 54.87 7.90
CA ILE A 53 8.60 53.84 7.84
C ILE A 53 9.39 54.00 6.53
N TYR A 54 10.67 53.64 6.56
CA TYR A 54 11.54 53.62 5.38
C TYR A 54 11.75 52.17 4.92
N GLY A 55 11.50 51.91 3.63
CA GLY A 55 11.79 50.63 3.00
C GLY A 55 13.30 50.36 2.91
N ILE A 56 13.67 49.11 2.60
CA ILE A 56 15.08 48.68 2.40
C ILE A 56 15.78 49.41 1.24
N ASP A 57 15.02 50.05 0.36
CA ASP A 57 15.45 50.88 -0.76
C ASP A 57 15.44 52.38 -0.44
N GLY A 58 15.20 52.76 0.83
CA GLY A 58 15.19 54.13 1.31
C GLY A 58 13.90 54.91 1.00
N LYS A 59 12.88 54.26 0.43
CA LYS A 59 11.62 54.91 0.08
C LYS A 59 10.70 55.09 1.29
N LYS A 60 9.91 56.16 1.28
CA LYS A 60 8.96 56.50 2.35
C LYS A 60 7.63 55.78 2.15
N GLY A 61 7.10 55.20 3.21
CA GLY A 61 5.82 54.50 3.17
C GLY A 61 5.24 54.19 4.55
N LYS A 62 4.17 53.39 4.56
CA LYS A 62 3.45 52.97 5.78
C LYS A 62 3.22 51.46 5.75
N MET A 63 3.12 50.85 6.93
CA MET A 63 2.66 49.47 7.05
C MET A 63 1.16 49.42 6.85
N SER A 64 0.71 48.52 5.98
CA SER A 64 -0.70 48.25 5.71
C SER A 64 -1.01 46.81 6.04
N THR A 65 -2.13 46.59 6.71
CA THR A 65 -2.60 45.26 7.10
C THR A 65 -3.62 44.78 6.08
N GLU A 66 -3.28 43.79 5.27
CA GLU A 66 -4.22 43.17 4.31
C GLU A 66 -4.69 41.81 4.82
N LYS A 67 -6.01 41.55 4.69
CA LYS A 67 -6.58 40.22 4.94
C LYS A 67 -6.30 39.33 3.73
N ILE A 68 -5.84 38.11 3.98
CA ILE A 68 -5.73 37.09 2.93
C ILE A 68 -7.13 36.53 2.67
N GLU A 69 -7.67 36.73 1.47
CA GLU A 69 -8.77 35.91 0.95
C GLU A 69 -8.18 34.58 0.46
N ILE A 70 -8.49 33.48 1.14
CA ILE A 70 -8.13 32.14 0.68
C ILE A 70 -9.07 31.83 -0.50
N GLN A 71 -8.63 32.10 -1.72
CA GLN A 71 -9.43 31.91 -2.95
C GLN A 71 -9.53 30.45 -3.42
N ASN A 72 -8.78 29.52 -2.80
CA ASN A 72 -8.86 28.11 -3.16
C ASN A 72 -9.60 27.33 -2.07
N ASP A 73 -10.80 26.86 -2.39
CA ASP A 73 -11.65 26.02 -1.54
C ASP A 73 -11.50 24.52 -1.82
N ASP A 74 -10.53 24.12 -2.66
CA ASP A 74 -10.14 22.75 -2.98
C ASP A 74 -8.59 22.67 -3.01
N TRP A 75 -7.97 22.34 -1.87
CA TRP A 75 -6.52 22.49 -1.70
C TRP A 75 -5.70 21.41 -2.42
N ASP A 76 -6.24 20.22 -2.61
CA ASP A 76 -5.58 19.11 -3.30
C ASP A 76 -5.99 18.95 -4.76
N GLN A 77 -6.94 19.78 -5.22
CA GLN A 77 -7.39 19.90 -6.61
C GLN A 77 -8.00 18.61 -7.15
N ASP A 78 -8.63 17.84 -6.27
CA ASP A 78 -9.24 16.57 -6.62
C ASP A 78 -10.65 16.76 -7.23
N GLY A 79 -11.28 17.91 -7.00
CA GLY A 79 -12.62 18.27 -7.49
C GLY A 79 -13.72 18.25 -6.43
N ILE A 80 -13.40 18.00 -5.16
CA ILE A 80 -14.29 18.13 -4.00
C ILE A 80 -13.82 19.33 -3.17
N SER A 81 -14.75 20.15 -2.69
CA SER A 81 -14.34 21.30 -1.87
C SER A 81 -13.96 20.87 -0.45
N ASN A 82 -12.92 21.49 0.10
CA ASN A 82 -12.43 21.31 1.47
C ASN A 82 -13.57 21.31 2.50
N ASP A 83 -14.57 22.17 2.29
CA ASP A 83 -15.72 22.33 3.17
C ASP A 83 -16.60 21.07 3.20
N LEU A 84 -16.79 20.41 2.05
CA LEU A 84 -17.48 19.12 1.95
C LEU A 84 -16.66 18.00 2.57
N GLU A 85 -15.35 17.96 2.30
CA GLU A 85 -14.46 16.91 2.80
C GLU A 85 -14.34 16.94 4.33
N ILE A 86 -14.17 18.14 4.91
CA ILE A 86 -14.03 18.34 6.36
C ILE A 86 -15.37 18.09 7.09
N LYS A 87 -16.47 18.69 6.61
CA LYS A 87 -17.78 18.59 7.28
C LYS A 87 -18.46 17.26 7.00
N GLY A 88 -18.09 16.63 5.90
CA GLY A 88 -18.59 15.39 5.35
C GLY A 88 -19.72 15.57 4.34
N TYR A 89 -19.76 14.66 3.39
CA TYR A 89 -20.67 14.66 2.25
C TYR A 89 -21.36 13.31 2.08
N LYS A 90 -22.40 13.30 1.25
CA LYS A 90 -23.06 12.12 0.70
C LYS A 90 -22.77 12.06 -0.79
N ILE A 91 -22.85 10.85 -1.34
CA ILE A 91 -22.73 10.64 -2.78
C ILE A 91 -24.15 10.54 -3.36
N GLU A 92 -24.46 11.36 -4.36
CA GLU A 92 -25.79 11.39 -4.99
C GLU A 92 -25.67 11.47 -6.52
N PHE A 93 -26.52 10.72 -7.21
CA PHE A 93 -26.53 10.70 -8.67
C PHE A 93 -27.16 11.98 -9.23
N ASN A 94 -26.36 12.75 -9.96
CA ASN A 94 -26.81 13.92 -10.69
C ASN A 94 -27.30 13.53 -12.09
N ARG A 95 -28.61 13.67 -12.32
CA ARG A 95 -29.25 13.34 -13.61
C ARG A 95 -28.84 14.25 -14.77
N GLN A 96 -28.34 15.46 -14.50
CA GLN A 96 -27.93 16.40 -15.53
C GLN A 96 -26.54 16.07 -16.08
N THR A 97 -25.61 15.69 -15.20
CA THR A 97 -24.25 15.31 -15.57
C THR A 97 -24.12 13.82 -15.88
N GLY A 98 -25.10 13.01 -15.44
CA GLY A 98 -25.11 11.56 -15.62
C GLY A 98 -24.10 10.83 -14.75
N LYS A 99 -23.66 11.46 -13.65
CA LYS A 99 -22.59 11.02 -12.77
C LYS A 99 -22.98 11.17 -11.31
N ASN A 100 -22.32 10.42 -10.43
CA ASN A 100 -22.39 10.67 -9.00
C ASN A 100 -21.54 11.87 -8.62
N GLU A 101 -22.01 12.65 -7.65
CA GLU A 101 -21.36 13.86 -7.17
C GLU A 101 -21.41 13.94 -5.64
N ALA A 102 -20.41 14.60 -5.04
CA ALA A 102 -20.37 14.87 -3.62
C ALA A 102 -21.33 16.02 -3.28
N GLN A 103 -22.22 15.80 -2.31
CA GLN A 103 -23.15 16.81 -1.82
C GLN A 103 -23.10 16.89 -0.30
N ALA A 104 -23.35 18.08 0.25
CA ALA A 104 -23.37 18.25 1.70
C ALA A 104 -24.31 17.24 2.37
N TRP A 105 -23.81 16.56 3.39
CA TRP A 105 -24.60 15.62 4.19
C TRP A 105 -25.30 16.38 5.32
N ASP A 106 -26.62 16.24 5.42
CA ASP A 106 -27.44 16.91 6.42
C ASP A 106 -27.83 15.90 7.53
N PRO A 107 -27.48 16.17 8.81
CA PRO A 107 -27.76 15.25 9.91
C PRO A 107 -29.24 15.02 10.18
N GLU A 108 -30.14 15.92 9.78
CA GLU A 108 -31.57 15.75 9.97
C GLU A 108 -32.22 15.02 8.80
N ARG A 109 -31.74 15.27 7.57
CA ARG A 109 -32.37 14.79 6.33
C ARG A 109 -31.75 13.51 5.75
N ASP A 110 -30.49 13.22 6.07
CA ASP A 110 -29.71 12.14 5.44
C ASP A 110 -29.29 11.04 6.45
N LYS A 111 -30.02 10.87 7.56
CA LYS A 111 -29.71 9.91 8.64
C LYS A 111 -29.59 8.45 8.17
N ASP A 112 -30.24 8.11 7.07
CA ASP A 112 -30.24 6.79 6.45
C ASP A 112 -29.19 6.63 5.34
N LYS A 113 -28.46 7.70 5.01
CA LYS A 113 -27.38 7.70 4.00
C LYS A 113 -26.01 7.67 4.67
N LEU A 114 -25.05 7.04 3.99
CA LEU A 114 -23.65 7.06 4.39
C LEU A 114 -23.10 8.49 4.33
N LYS A 115 -22.30 8.84 5.35
CA LYS A 115 -21.54 10.07 5.43
C LYS A 115 -20.07 9.76 5.15
N PHE A 116 -19.50 10.42 4.17
CA PHE A 116 -18.09 10.32 3.79
C PHE A 116 -17.33 11.53 4.32
N ILE A 117 -16.12 11.32 4.80
CA ILE A 117 -15.20 12.37 5.27
C ILE A 117 -13.83 12.00 4.69
N THR A 118 -13.28 12.91 3.88
CA THR A 118 -12.00 12.76 3.18
C THR A 118 -11.00 13.81 3.67
N ASN A 119 -9.75 13.69 3.25
CA ASN A 119 -8.65 14.55 3.65
C ASN A 119 -8.45 15.66 2.61
N PRO A 120 -8.77 16.92 2.92
CA PRO A 120 -8.71 18.05 1.97
C PRO A 120 -7.31 18.47 1.55
N MET A 121 -6.30 17.70 1.94
CA MET A 121 -4.89 17.95 1.63
C MET A 121 -4.31 16.80 0.81
N SER A 122 -5.14 15.86 0.35
CA SER A 122 -4.74 14.64 -0.31
C SER A 122 -5.80 14.22 -1.31
N ALA A 123 -5.50 14.40 -2.59
CA ALA A 123 -6.44 14.07 -3.66
C ALA A 123 -6.91 12.61 -3.66
N ASN A 124 -6.18 11.71 -2.99
CA ASN A 124 -6.51 10.31 -2.75
C ASN A 124 -6.43 9.99 -1.24
N SER A 125 -7.54 10.12 -0.53
CA SER A 125 -7.57 10.08 0.93
C SER A 125 -7.20 8.73 1.53
N ASP A 126 -7.55 7.64 0.86
CA ASP A 126 -7.26 6.29 1.31
C ASP A 126 -5.89 5.76 0.84
N GLY A 127 -5.20 6.53 0.00
CA GLY A 127 -3.86 6.26 -0.50
C GLY A 127 -3.80 5.34 -1.72
N ASP A 128 -4.94 4.98 -2.31
CA ASP A 128 -4.99 4.20 -3.54
C ASP A 128 -4.67 5.06 -4.80
N PRO A 129 -4.60 4.47 -6.01
CA PRO A 129 -4.27 5.22 -7.23
C PRO A 129 -5.36 6.16 -7.78
N PHE A 130 -6.53 6.22 -7.17
CA PHE A 130 -7.70 6.99 -7.61
C PHE A 130 -7.92 8.20 -6.71
N THR A 131 -8.46 9.28 -7.29
CA THR A 131 -8.81 10.46 -6.49
C THR A 131 -10.17 10.32 -5.85
N ASP A 132 -10.44 11.02 -4.75
CA ASP A 132 -11.72 10.90 -4.05
C ASP A 132 -12.88 11.29 -4.97
N ALA A 133 -12.73 12.37 -5.76
CA ALA A 133 -13.72 12.73 -6.78
C ALA A 133 -13.94 11.67 -7.85
N TYR A 134 -12.89 10.95 -8.27
CA TYR A 134 -13.01 9.85 -9.23
C TYR A 134 -13.82 8.72 -8.60
N GLU A 135 -13.50 8.35 -7.38
CA GLU A 135 -14.20 7.29 -6.66
C GLU A 135 -15.66 7.66 -6.39
N VAL A 136 -15.95 8.91 -6.04
CA VAL A 136 -17.31 9.44 -5.95
C VAL A 136 -18.04 9.25 -7.27
N GLN A 137 -17.44 9.65 -8.39
CA GLN A 137 -18.06 9.56 -9.71
C GLN A 137 -18.46 8.12 -10.06
N TYR A 138 -17.64 7.14 -9.68
CA TYR A 138 -17.85 5.72 -9.98
C TYR A 138 -18.40 4.90 -8.81
N TYR A 139 -18.81 5.55 -7.73
CA TYR A 139 -19.37 4.90 -6.55
C TYR A 139 -20.60 4.05 -6.90
N GLY A 140 -20.61 2.78 -6.50
CA GLY A 140 -21.71 1.86 -6.82
C GLY A 140 -21.90 1.60 -8.33
N SER A 141 -20.91 1.92 -9.16
CA SER A 141 -20.90 1.52 -10.56
C SER A 141 -20.67 0.00 -10.69
N ASN A 142 -21.04 -0.56 -11.83
CA ASN A 142 -20.92 -2.00 -12.09
C ASN A 142 -19.50 -2.40 -12.54
N SER A 143 -18.49 -1.80 -11.90
CA SER A 143 -17.06 -1.96 -12.23
C SER A 143 -16.43 -3.14 -11.49
N ASP A 144 -15.24 -3.53 -11.94
CA ASP A 144 -14.40 -4.55 -11.31
C ASP A 144 -14.03 -4.22 -9.85
N THR A 145 -14.00 -2.93 -9.55
CA THR A 145 -13.64 -2.31 -8.29
C THR A 145 -14.86 -1.62 -7.67
N GLU A 146 -15.07 -1.82 -6.38
CA GLU A 146 -16.10 -1.13 -5.61
C GLU A 146 -15.52 0.18 -5.05
N PHE A 147 -15.52 1.23 -5.88
CA PHE A 147 -14.94 2.52 -5.53
C PHE A 147 -15.60 3.13 -4.29
N ASN A 148 -14.77 3.61 -3.36
CA ASN A 148 -15.18 4.22 -2.12
C ASN A 148 -14.04 5.09 -1.57
N PRO A 149 -14.22 6.43 -1.47
CA PRO A 149 -13.20 7.38 -0.99
C PRO A 149 -12.59 7.11 0.40
N MET A 150 -13.15 6.17 1.16
CA MET A 150 -12.70 5.81 2.50
C MET A 150 -12.14 4.39 2.57
N VAL A 151 -12.14 3.63 1.47
CA VAL A 151 -11.75 2.21 1.44
C VAL A 151 -10.86 1.96 0.23
N ALA A 152 -9.55 1.94 0.49
CA ALA A 152 -8.52 1.75 -0.52
C ALA A 152 -8.80 0.57 -1.45
N ASN A 153 -8.73 0.81 -2.76
CA ASN A 153 -8.84 -0.20 -3.80
C ASN A 153 -7.50 -0.93 -4.00
N ILE A 154 -7.30 -1.97 -3.20
CA ILE A 154 -6.07 -2.75 -3.17
C ILE A 154 -6.33 -4.23 -3.43
N PRO A 155 -5.51 -4.90 -4.26
CA PRO A 155 -5.55 -6.35 -4.33
C PRO A 155 -4.91 -6.94 -3.06
N ASN A 156 -5.52 -7.98 -2.50
CA ASN A 156 -4.95 -8.74 -1.39
C ASN A 156 -4.73 -10.18 -1.85
N LEU A 157 -3.50 -10.46 -2.27
CA LEU A 157 -3.14 -11.70 -2.92
C LEU A 157 -2.64 -12.74 -1.92
N GLN A 158 -3.33 -13.86 -1.88
CA GLN A 158 -3.02 -15.02 -1.06
C GLN A 158 -2.59 -16.18 -1.95
N VAL A 159 -1.54 -16.89 -1.53
CA VAL A 159 -1.04 -18.08 -2.22
C VAL A 159 -1.12 -19.26 -1.26
N GLY A 160 -1.97 -20.22 -1.58
CA GLY A 160 -2.08 -21.49 -0.88
C GLY A 160 -1.48 -22.64 -1.67
N ILE A 161 -1.13 -23.72 -0.97
CA ILE A 161 -0.73 -24.99 -1.58
C ILE A 161 -1.91 -25.94 -1.43
N LYS A 162 -2.43 -26.47 -2.56
CA LYS A 162 -3.47 -27.50 -2.56
C LYS A 162 -2.89 -28.90 -2.60
N ARG A 163 -1.79 -29.05 -3.35
CA ARG A 163 -1.16 -30.36 -3.56
C ARG A 163 0.34 -30.22 -3.78
N ILE A 164 1.07 -31.19 -3.24
CA ILE A 164 2.49 -31.38 -3.51
C ILE A 164 2.64 -32.70 -4.24
N GLY A 165 3.25 -32.67 -5.42
CA GLY A 165 3.66 -33.86 -6.17
C GLY A 165 5.15 -34.09 -5.99
N VAL A 166 5.55 -35.33 -5.75
CA VAL A 166 6.95 -35.73 -5.68
C VAL A 166 7.16 -36.91 -6.62
N THR A 167 8.14 -36.82 -7.51
CA THR A 167 8.46 -37.89 -8.47
C THR A 167 9.94 -38.26 -8.35
N PRO A 168 10.28 -39.48 -7.92
CA PRO A 168 11.66 -39.95 -7.92
C PRO A 168 12.29 -39.85 -9.33
N LEU A 169 13.56 -39.45 -9.41
CA LEU A 169 14.31 -39.50 -10.67
C LEU A 169 14.83 -40.91 -10.97
N ALA A 170 15.04 -41.71 -9.92
CA ALA A 170 15.39 -43.11 -9.97
C ALA A 170 14.73 -43.82 -8.78
N ALA A 171 14.64 -45.15 -8.83
CA ALA A 171 14.09 -45.93 -7.72
C ALA A 171 14.85 -45.63 -6.41
N ILE A 172 14.09 -45.29 -5.37
CA ILE A 172 14.60 -45.15 -4.00
C ILE A 172 14.38 -46.50 -3.33
N THR A 173 15.42 -47.12 -2.76
CA THR A 173 15.34 -48.44 -2.15
C THR A 173 15.93 -48.46 -0.75
N ASP A 174 15.51 -49.40 0.10
CA ASP A 174 16.05 -49.58 1.46
C ASP A 174 16.77 -50.94 1.62
N SER A 175 17.36 -51.19 2.80
CA SER A 175 18.03 -52.46 3.09
C SER A 175 17.08 -53.64 3.36
N ASN A 176 15.79 -53.35 3.56
CA ASN A 176 14.74 -54.30 3.93
C ASN A 176 13.93 -54.76 2.70
N GLY A 177 14.29 -54.31 1.50
CA GLY A 177 13.64 -54.66 0.22
C GLY A 177 12.50 -53.72 -0.19
N GLY A 178 12.29 -52.61 0.53
CA GLY A 178 11.38 -51.53 0.16
C GLY A 178 11.87 -50.76 -1.07
N SER A 179 10.94 -50.33 -1.93
CA SER A 179 11.25 -49.55 -3.14
C SER A 179 10.13 -48.57 -3.48
N ILE A 180 10.50 -47.36 -3.90
CA ILE A 180 9.62 -46.33 -4.46
C ILE A 180 10.19 -45.88 -5.80
N ASP A 181 9.49 -46.22 -6.87
CA ASP A 181 9.81 -45.90 -8.26
C ASP A 181 8.73 -45.05 -8.94
N LYS A 182 7.55 -44.90 -8.30
CA LYS A 182 6.43 -44.09 -8.78
C LYS A 182 6.29 -42.80 -7.98
N GLY A 183 5.92 -41.73 -8.68
CA GLY A 183 5.59 -40.47 -8.03
C GLY A 183 4.32 -40.55 -7.20
N TRP A 184 4.19 -39.64 -6.25
CA TRP A 184 3.05 -39.52 -5.36
C TRP A 184 2.62 -38.07 -5.20
N GLU A 185 1.37 -37.89 -4.77
CA GLU A 185 0.84 -36.56 -4.46
C GLU A 185 0.20 -36.55 -3.07
N LYS A 186 0.26 -35.39 -2.40
CA LYS A 186 -0.38 -35.15 -1.10
C LYS A 186 -1.17 -33.87 -1.15
N SER A 187 -2.44 -33.94 -0.76
CA SER A 187 -3.28 -32.77 -0.55
C SER A 187 -2.91 -32.06 0.75
N VAL A 188 -2.94 -30.72 0.71
CA VAL A 188 -2.48 -29.84 1.76
C VAL A 188 -3.60 -28.85 2.12
N SER A 189 -3.71 -28.52 3.41
CA SER A 189 -4.53 -27.40 3.89
C SER A 189 -3.65 -26.18 4.13
N THR A 190 -4.08 -25.03 3.62
CA THR A 190 -3.38 -23.76 3.81
C THR A 190 -4.05 -22.94 4.90
N GLN A 191 -3.24 -22.38 5.82
CA GLN A 191 -3.67 -21.33 6.72
C GLN A 191 -3.09 -20.00 6.26
N HIS A 192 -3.94 -18.97 6.17
CA HIS A 192 -3.53 -17.61 5.88
C HIS A 192 -3.52 -16.80 7.18
N SER A 193 -2.38 -16.21 7.53
CA SER A 193 -2.29 -15.20 8.58
C SER A 193 -2.07 -13.83 7.95
N PHE A 194 -2.94 -12.87 8.26
CA PHE A 194 -2.77 -11.48 7.88
C PHE A 194 -2.16 -10.70 9.05
N GLY A 195 -1.00 -10.08 8.84
CA GLY A 195 -0.40 -9.15 9.78
C GLY A 195 -0.59 -7.73 9.27
N VAL A 196 -1.42 -6.92 9.92
CA VAL A 196 -1.40 -5.47 9.74
C VAL A 196 -0.17 -4.95 10.49
N GLY A 197 0.83 -4.47 9.75
CA GLY A 197 1.97 -3.77 10.34
C GLY A 197 1.51 -2.41 10.88
N ALA A 198 1.10 -2.34 12.15
CA ALA A 198 0.85 -1.09 12.84
C ALA A 198 2.20 -0.48 13.27
N GLY A 199 2.72 0.44 12.46
CA GLY A 199 3.82 1.31 12.87
C GLY A 199 3.29 2.53 13.61
N VAL A 200 3.50 2.53 14.92
CA VAL A 200 3.67 3.67 15.88
C VAL A 200 2.79 3.50 17.12
N GLU A 201 3.46 3.16 18.23
CA GLU A 201 2.98 3.31 19.59
C GLU A 201 2.53 4.76 19.84
N GLY A 202 1.27 4.93 20.19
CA GLY A 202 0.70 6.22 20.54
C GLY A 202 -0.70 6.03 21.07
N GLY A 203 -0.81 5.45 22.27
CA GLY A 203 -2.09 5.27 22.93
C GLY A 203 -2.76 6.61 23.20
N VAL A 204 -4.05 6.72 22.86
CA VAL A 204 -5.02 7.48 23.63
C VAL A 204 -6.35 6.73 23.56
N GLU A 205 -6.92 6.52 24.75
CA GLU A 205 -8.19 5.88 25.02
C GLU A 205 -9.37 6.56 24.30
N GLY A 206 -10.38 5.76 23.98
CA GLY A 206 -11.52 6.14 23.15
C GLY A 206 -12.42 7.24 23.73
N SER A 207 -13.14 7.89 22.80
CA SER A 207 -14.34 8.66 23.10
C SER A 207 -15.43 8.30 22.09
N ALA A 208 -16.69 8.32 22.52
CA ALA A 208 -17.88 7.86 21.76
C ALA A 208 -18.37 8.85 20.69
N ALA A 209 -17.54 9.81 20.28
CA ALA A 209 -17.73 10.62 19.09
C ALA A 209 -16.68 10.16 18.09
N GLY A 210 -17.08 9.87 16.85
CA GLY A 210 -16.24 9.26 15.82
C GLY A 210 -14.88 9.96 15.61
N PRO A 211 -13.93 9.28 14.95
CA PRO A 211 -12.55 9.75 14.84
C PRO A 211 -12.50 11.17 14.26
N VAL A 212 -12.03 12.12 15.07
CA VAL A 212 -11.65 13.45 14.62
C VAL A 212 -10.29 13.33 13.95
N PRO A 213 -10.10 13.77 12.70
CA PRO A 213 -8.80 13.71 12.03
C PRO A 213 -7.85 14.72 12.70
N SER A 214 -7.15 14.28 13.75
CA SER A 214 -6.01 15.02 14.30
C SER A 214 -4.77 14.58 13.52
N GLY A 215 -4.19 15.51 12.78
CA GLY A 215 -3.09 15.28 11.83
C GLY A 215 -1.97 14.39 12.36
N LYS A 216 -1.98 13.15 11.89
CA LYS A 216 -0.81 12.35 11.54
C LYS A 216 -1.23 11.53 10.33
N ALA A 217 -0.78 11.94 9.15
CA ALA A 217 -0.97 11.18 7.93
C ALA A 217 -0.34 9.79 8.12
N SER A 218 -1.18 8.79 8.38
CA SER A 218 -0.78 7.40 8.32
C SER A 218 -0.69 7.04 6.85
N LEU A 219 0.52 6.95 6.32
CA LEU A 219 0.77 6.33 5.03
C LEU A 219 0.31 4.87 5.14
N ASN A 220 -0.92 4.57 4.73
CA ASN A 220 -1.49 3.23 4.75
C ASN A 220 -0.87 2.40 3.63
N VAL A 221 0.41 2.02 3.78
CA VAL A 221 1.01 1.01 2.89
C VAL A 221 0.56 -0.36 3.38
N SER A 222 -0.61 -0.79 2.92
CA SER A 222 -1.12 -2.13 3.14
C SER A 222 -0.31 -3.14 2.32
N TYR A 223 0.74 -3.70 2.91
CA TYR A 223 1.47 -4.83 2.33
C TYR A 223 0.92 -6.15 2.88
N GLY A 224 0.09 -6.85 2.10
CA GLY A 224 -0.43 -8.16 2.45
C GLY A 224 0.67 -9.22 2.44
N TYR A 225 1.14 -9.64 3.63
CA TYR A 225 2.07 -10.76 3.77
C TYR A 225 1.28 -12.05 4.05
N SER A 226 1.22 -12.97 3.09
CA SER A 226 0.65 -14.31 3.28
C SER A 226 1.78 -15.30 3.63
N LYS A 227 1.76 -15.86 4.84
CA LYS A 227 2.62 -16.99 5.23
C LYS A 227 1.79 -18.27 5.21
N THR A 228 2.11 -19.16 4.29
CA THR A 228 1.52 -20.51 4.24
C THR A 228 2.44 -21.47 4.98
N SER A 229 1.91 -22.11 6.03
CA SER A 229 2.56 -23.21 6.72
C SER A 229 1.79 -24.49 6.44
N THR A 230 2.51 -25.60 6.29
CA THR A 230 1.95 -26.90 5.96
C THR A 230 2.70 -27.95 6.74
N ASP A 231 1.97 -28.81 7.43
CA ASP A 231 2.49 -30.05 7.99
C ASP A 231 2.29 -31.17 6.96
N THR A 232 3.37 -31.65 6.36
CA THR A 232 3.35 -32.84 5.51
C THR A 232 3.76 -34.07 6.31
N GLU A 233 2.84 -35.02 6.48
CA GLU A 233 3.16 -36.35 7.00
C GLU A 233 3.86 -37.22 5.94
N ARG A 234 4.76 -38.10 6.41
CA ARG A 234 5.58 -39.03 5.60
C ARG A 234 4.75 -39.83 4.58
N TYR A 235 5.24 -39.93 3.35
CA TYR A 235 4.67 -40.83 2.34
C TYR A 235 5.16 -42.27 2.52
N SER A 236 4.19 -43.16 2.77
CA SER A 236 4.24 -44.63 2.80
C SER A 236 5.12 -45.33 3.85
N SER A 237 4.56 -46.39 4.42
CA SER A 237 5.09 -47.28 5.45
C SER A 237 6.03 -48.39 4.92
N ASN A 238 6.38 -48.37 3.63
CA ASN A 238 7.06 -49.49 2.95
C ASN A 238 8.54 -49.22 2.63
N ILE A 239 9.07 -48.08 3.04
CA ILE A 239 10.51 -47.80 3.04
C ILE A 239 10.96 -47.42 4.45
N ASP A 240 12.06 -48.01 4.88
CA ASP A 240 12.86 -47.53 5.98
C ASP A 240 13.75 -46.37 5.50
N TRP A 241 13.28 -45.15 5.75
CA TRP A 241 13.98 -43.91 5.39
C TRP A 241 15.37 -43.78 6.02
N SER A 242 15.67 -44.50 7.11
CA SER A 242 16.99 -44.47 7.74
C SER A 242 18.07 -45.17 6.91
N THR A 243 17.67 -46.16 6.10
CA THR A 243 18.57 -46.95 5.24
C THR A 243 18.36 -46.70 3.75
N ALA A 244 17.45 -45.79 3.40
CA ALA A 244 17.12 -45.44 2.02
C ALA A 244 18.33 -44.98 1.22
N LYS A 245 18.39 -45.39 -0.05
CA LYS A 245 19.42 -45.04 -1.04
C LYS A 245 18.77 -44.80 -2.41
N THR A 246 19.43 -43.99 -3.23
CA THR A 246 19.10 -43.78 -4.64
C THR A 246 20.37 -43.52 -5.43
N VAL A 247 20.27 -43.44 -6.77
CA VAL A 247 21.40 -43.25 -7.66
C VAL A 247 22.06 -41.88 -7.46
N ASP A 248 21.27 -40.80 -7.40
CA ASP A 248 21.74 -39.44 -7.14
C ASP A 248 21.09 -38.90 -5.86
N SER A 249 21.83 -38.93 -4.76
CA SER A 249 21.32 -38.47 -3.46
C SER A 249 21.17 -36.95 -3.36
N ALA A 250 21.81 -36.17 -4.23
CA ALA A 250 21.64 -34.72 -4.27
C ALA A 250 20.40 -34.29 -5.06
N LYS A 251 19.97 -35.11 -6.03
CA LYS A 251 18.76 -34.93 -6.85
C LYS A 251 17.94 -36.21 -6.86
N ALA A 252 17.39 -36.58 -5.71
CA ALA A 252 16.65 -37.83 -5.55
C ALA A 252 15.27 -37.79 -6.22
N ALA A 253 14.58 -36.64 -6.14
CA ALA A 253 13.24 -36.46 -6.70
C ALA A 253 13.02 -35.05 -7.25
N LYS A 254 12.08 -34.92 -8.18
CA LYS A 254 11.50 -33.64 -8.60
C LYS A 254 10.21 -33.35 -7.82
N VAL A 255 9.93 -32.08 -7.57
CA VAL A 255 8.75 -31.59 -6.87
C VAL A 255 7.91 -30.73 -7.81
N SER A 256 6.60 -30.91 -7.73
CA SER A 256 5.62 -30.00 -8.30
C SER A 256 4.66 -29.51 -7.21
N LEU A 257 4.22 -28.26 -7.31
CA LEU A 257 3.32 -27.62 -6.36
C LEU A 257 2.08 -27.15 -7.11
N GLN A 258 0.92 -27.71 -6.77
CA GLN A 258 -0.38 -27.17 -7.18
C GLN A 258 -0.73 -26.03 -6.21
N LEU A 259 -0.56 -24.79 -6.66
CA LEU A 259 -0.87 -23.59 -5.90
C LEU A 259 -2.29 -23.12 -6.19
N GLU A 260 -2.91 -22.48 -5.20
CA GLU A 260 -4.13 -21.69 -5.35
C GLU A 260 -3.78 -20.22 -5.14
N TYR A 261 -3.96 -19.40 -6.15
CA TYR A 261 -3.89 -17.95 -6.01
C TYR A 261 -5.29 -17.42 -5.76
N LYS A 262 -5.43 -16.55 -4.77
CA LYS A 262 -6.71 -15.99 -4.36
C LYS A 262 -6.56 -14.49 -4.13
N ASN A 263 -7.50 -13.71 -4.63
CA ASN A 263 -7.64 -12.30 -4.28
C ASN A 263 -8.79 -12.13 -3.27
N THR A 264 -8.47 -11.55 -2.12
CA THR A 264 -9.45 -11.18 -1.08
C THR A 264 -9.46 -9.67 -0.82
N GLY A 265 -8.90 -8.89 -1.75
CA GLY A 265 -8.86 -7.44 -1.66
C GLY A 265 -10.15 -6.80 -2.16
N THR A 266 -10.09 -5.49 -2.32
CA THR A 266 -11.17 -4.63 -2.83
C THR A 266 -10.99 -4.30 -4.32
N ALA A 267 -9.79 -4.55 -4.87
CA ALA A 267 -9.50 -4.37 -6.29
C ALA A 267 -9.04 -5.65 -6.98
N SER A 268 -9.45 -5.79 -8.25
CA SER A 268 -8.98 -6.82 -9.16
C SER A 268 -7.48 -6.72 -9.42
N ALA A 269 -6.82 -7.86 -9.63
CA ALA A 269 -5.40 -7.92 -9.95
C ALA A 269 -5.18 -8.58 -11.32
N GLN A 270 -4.33 -7.99 -12.16
CA GLN A 270 -3.96 -8.56 -13.46
C GLN A 270 -2.49 -8.99 -13.48
N ASN A 271 -2.18 -9.99 -14.32
CA ASN A 271 -0.83 -10.52 -14.52
C ASN A 271 -0.12 -10.89 -13.22
N VAL A 272 -0.85 -11.51 -12.29
CA VAL A 272 -0.35 -11.86 -10.96
C VAL A 272 0.74 -12.92 -11.08
N SER A 273 1.95 -12.57 -10.63
CA SER A 273 3.16 -13.39 -10.68
C SER A 273 3.81 -13.42 -9.30
N PRO A 274 3.50 -14.39 -8.43
CA PRO A 274 4.05 -14.43 -7.09
C PRO A 274 5.55 -14.79 -7.09
N HIS A 275 6.22 -14.35 -6.03
CA HIS A 275 7.59 -14.71 -5.70
C HIS A 275 7.59 -15.30 -4.30
N PHE A 276 7.97 -16.57 -4.16
CA PHE A 276 7.89 -17.28 -2.90
C PHE A 276 9.08 -18.20 -2.68
N ASN A 277 9.30 -18.54 -1.41
CA ASN A 277 10.31 -19.52 -1.00
C ASN A 277 9.61 -20.83 -0.65
N ILE A 278 10.17 -21.94 -1.13
CA ILE A 278 9.80 -23.29 -0.70
C ILE A 278 10.71 -23.62 0.48
N ARG A 279 10.10 -23.92 1.63
CA ARG A 279 10.82 -24.24 2.86
C ARG A 279 10.48 -25.65 3.33
N LEU A 280 11.49 -26.35 3.84
CA LEU A 280 11.35 -27.59 4.59
C LEU A 280 11.91 -27.34 6.00
N GLY A 281 11.02 -27.30 7.00
CA GLY A 281 11.36 -26.71 8.30
C GLY A 281 11.85 -25.27 8.14
N ASP A 282 13.02 -24.96 8.70
CA ASP A 282 13.65 -23.63 8.58
C ASP A 282 14.53 -23.47 7.33
N LYS A 283 14.80 -24.55 6.60
CA LYS A 283 15.66 -24.53 5.42
C LYS A 283 14.89 -24.07 4.19
N ILE A 284 15.42 -23.08 3.47
CA ILE A 284 14.94 -22.74 2.12
C ILE A 284 15.52 -23.76 1.14
N ILE A 285 14.64 -24.50 0.48
CA ILE A 285 14.97 -25.51 -0.53
C ILE A 285 15.09 -24.85 -1.91
N SER A 286 14.18 -23.90 -2.19
CA SER A 286 14.18 -23.18 -3.45
C SER A 286 13.45 -21.84 -3.33
N THR A 287 13.76 -20.94 -4.25
CA THR A 287 13.08 -19.66 -4.44
C THR A 287 12.52 -19.63 -5.84
N VAL A 288 11.21 -19.50 -5.98
CA VAL A 288 10.50 -19.51 -7.26
C VAL A 288 10.04 -18.11 -7.59
N LYS A 289 10.40 -17.64 -8.79
CA LYS A 289 9.84 -16.44 -9.41
C LYS A 289 8.89 -16.89 -10.52
N ALA A 290 7.58 -16.67 -10.35
CA ALA A 290 6.53 -17.14 -11.26
C ALA A 290 6.42 -16.30 -12.55
N THR A 291 7.54 -15.98 -13.19
CA THR A 291 7.64 -15.02 -14.29
C THR A 291 7.26 -15.59 -15.66
N GLN A 292 7.22 -16.92 -15.81
CA GLN A 292 6.69 -17.57 -17.01
C GLN A 292 5.18 -17.36 -17.13
N ASP A 293 4.66 -17.17 -18.35
CA ASP A 293 3.24 -16.90 -18.56
C ASP A 293 2.33 -18.03 -18.05
N ARG A 294 2.78 -19.29 -18.12
CA ARG A 294 2.05 -20.44 -17.57
C ARG A 294 1.89 -20.41 -16.04
N TYR A 295 2.67 -19.58 -15.34
CA TYR A 295 2.60 -19.43 -13.89
C TYR A 295 1.87 -18.16 -13.43
N LYS A 296 1.47 -17.31 -14.37
CA LYS A 296 0.75 -16.08 -14.10
C LYS A 296 -0.75 -16.34 -14.02
N ALA A 297 -1.42 -15.65 -13.12
CA ALA A 297 -2.87 -15.49 -13.22
C ALA A 297 -3.16 -14.22 -14.02
N ASN A 298 -3.77 -14.37 -15.19
CA ASN A 298 -4.11 -13.24 -16.06
C ASN A 298 -5.00 -12.22 -15.34
N GLN A 299 -5.98 -12.70 -14.57
CA GLN A 299 -6.87 -11.86 -13.77
C GLN A 299 -7.35 -12.62 -12.53
N LEU A 300 -7.37 -11.94 -11.39
CA LEU A 300 -8.06 -12.35 -10.16
C LEU A 300 -9.03 -11.23 -9.78
N SER A 301 -10.29 -11.42 -10.18
CA SER A 301 -11.32 -10.37 -10.11
C SER A 301 -11.97 -10.28 -8.74
N THR A 302 -12.36 -9.08 -8.33
CA THR A 302 -13.20 -8.79 -7.16
C THR A 302 -14.67 -8.57 -7.52
N GLU A 303 -15.05 -8.67 -8.79
CA GLU A 303 -16.45 -8.52 -9.25
C GLU A 303 -17.38 -9.52 -8.60
N LYS A 304 -18.62 -9.10 -8.42
CA LYS A 304 -19.70 -10.00 -8.05
C LYS A 304 -19.89 -11.08 -9.12
N GLY A 305 -19.52 -12.31 -8.78
CA GLY A 305 -19.54 -13.45 -9.71
C GLY A 305 -18.26 -13.58 -10.55
N GLY A 306 -17.31 -12.67 -10.38
CA GLY A 306 -15.97 -12.75 -10.94
C GLY A 306 -15.15 -13.88 -10.32
N ARG A 307 -14.16 -14.36 -11.08
CA ARG A 307 -13.26 -15.42 -10.61
C ARG A 307 -12.11 -14.79 -9.81
N ASN A 308 -12.22 -14.87 -8.48
CA ASN A 308 -11.19 -14.38 -7.56
C ASN A 308 -10.11 -15.42 -7.20
N THR A 309 -10.22 -16.65 -7.72
CA THR A 309 -9.27 -17.73 -7.47
C THR A 309 -8.82 -18.40 -8.76
N THR A 310 -7.55 -18.81 -8.83
CA THR A 310 -7.07 -19.73 -9.86
C THR A 310 -6.08 -20.72 -9.29
N GLU A 311 -5.90 -21.84 -9.99
CA GLU A 311 -4.89 -22.82 -9.64
C GLU A 311 -3.77 -22.79 -10.66
N VAL A 312 -2.54 -22.96 -10.17
CA VAL A 312 -1.32 -22.93 -10.98
C VAL A 312 -0.42 -24.08 -10.55
N LEU A 313 0.01 -24.91 -11.50
CA LEU A 313 1.01 -25.94 -11.27
C LEU A 313 2.41 -25.34 -11.46
N ILE A 314 3.20 -25.33 -10.40
CA ILE A 314 4.61 -24.92 -10.42
C ILE A 314 5.47 -26.18 -10.44
N ASP A 315 6.26 -26.36 -11.49
CA ASP A 315 7.17 -27.51 -11.67
C ASP A 315 8.63 -27.11 -11.97
N SER A 316 8.91 -25.80 -12.08
CA SER A 316 10.25 -25.24 -12.36
C SER A 316 10.49 -23.92 -11.61
N VAL A 317 11.77 -23.62 -11.33
CA VAL A 317 12.22 -22.49 -10.49
C VAL A 317 12.56 -21.22 -11.25
N ASP A 318 12.79 -21.29 -12.57
CA ASP A 318 13.34 -20.17 -13.35
C ASP A 318 12.52 -19.87 -14.61
N ASN A 319 12.88 -18.80 -15.33
CA ASN A 319 12.38 -18.40 -16.64
C ASN A 319 12.61 -19.45 -17.75
N GLN A 320 13.45 -20.45 -17.49
CA GLN A 320 13.65 -21.56 -18.40
C GLN A 320 12.67 -22.69 -18.05
N ALA A 321 11.92 -23.15 -19.05
CA ALA A 321 11.28 -24.45 -18.98
C ALA A 321 12.35 -25.49 -18.60
N ASP A 322 11.99 -26.46 -17.76
CA ASP A 322 12.81 -27.63 -17.37
C ASP A 322 13.85 -27.46 -16.23
N VAL A 323 13.94 -26.29 -15.57
CA VAL A 323 14.70 -26.18 -14.31
C VAL A 323 13.86 -26.68 -13.13
N ASN A 324 13.76 -28.01 -12.99
CA ASN A 324 12.92 -28.61 -11.95
C ASN A 324 13.31 -28.20 -10.53
N ILE A 325 12.33 -28.23 -9.63
CA ILE A 325 12.56 -28.18 -8.18
C ILE A 325 13.03 -29.57 -7.75
N TYR A 326 14.26 -29.69 -7.24
CA TYR A 326 14.79 -30.97 -6.78
C TYR A 326 14.78 -31.07 -5.25
N LEU A 327 14.57 -32.28 -4.76
CA LEU A 327 14.86 -32.68 -3.38
C LEU A 327 16.01 -33.67 -3.37
N SER A 328 16.94 -33.48 -2.46
CA SER A 328 17.92 -34.48 -2.07
C SER A 328 17.25 -35.62 -1.31
N LEU A 329 17.95 -36.74 -1.20
CA LEU A 329 17.48 -37.89 -0.44
C LEU A 329 17.28 -37.55 1.04
N ASP A 330 18.13 -36.69 1.61
CA ASP A 330 18.01 -36.28 3.01
C ASP A 330 16.82 -35.34 3.26
N GLU A 331 16.42 -34.54 2.27
CA GLU A 331 15.21 -33.72 2.35
C GLU A 331 13.92 -34.52 2.19
N LEU A 332 14.00 -35.75 1.69
CA LEU A 332 12.85 -36.68 1.58
C LEU A 332 12.63 -37.49 2.87
N LYS A 333 13.62 -37.61 3.76
CA LYS A 333 13.55 -38.37 5.02
C LYS A 333 12.80 -37.60 6.12
#